data_AF-A0AAN1HMW8-F1
#
_entry.id   AF-A0AAN1HMW8-F1
#
_cell.length_a   1.000
_cell.length_b   1.000
_cell.length_c   1.000
_cell.angle_alpha   90.00
_cell.angle_beta   90.00
_cell.angle_gamma   90.00
#
_symmetry.space_group_name_H-M   'P 1'
#
loop_
_entity.id
_entity.type
_entity.pdbx_description
1 polymer ?
#
loop_
_entity_poly.entity_id
_entity_poly.type
_entity_poly.pdbx_seq_one_letter_code
_entity_poly.pdbx_strand_id
1 'polypeptide(L)'
;MTPQTTARPARRGPVLAALASTVLLVTLTAPAPPAHADSGPGAPADTTPPMKIDAKDSDLRMPEGAKLAPGRVLDIKSVVETDDGDERREDTNAKVKFALQAEVLFGKDSAKLGGAARSRIKEIASEVERQDAKSVRVFGFTDDLGSAGHGIVLSKQRANAVQQALAEDLDPSVNYEIRGYGEQYPIADNATEEGRKRNRRVEVSFPRTG
;
A
#
# COMPACT_ATOMS: atom_id res chain seq x y z
N MET A 1 -56.50 -15.87 34.33
CA MET A 1 -57.77 -15.11 34.35
C MET A 1 -57.59 -13.79 33.62
N THR A 2 -58.58 -13.41 32.81
CA THR A 2 -58.94 -12.01 32.44
C THR A 2 -59.92 -11.44 33.49
N PRO A 3 -60.56 -10.26 33.36
CA PRO A 3 -60.39 -9.09 32.45
C PRO A 3 -59.90 -7.85 33.26
N GLN A 4 -59.96 -6.56 32.88
CA GLN A 4 -60.43 -5.73 31.75
C GLN A 4 -59.28 -4.74 31.34
N THR A 5 -59.25 -3.92 30.27
CA THR A 5 -60.24 -3.27 29.35
C THR A 5 -60.84 -1.93 29.84
N THR A 6 -60.45 -0.82 29.19
CA THR A 6 -61.19 0.48 29.17
C THR A 6 -60.73 1.31 27.95
N ALA A 7 -61.53 2.27 27.49
CA ALA A 7 -61.54 2.68 26.08
C ALA A 7 -61.09 4.13 25.77
N ARG A 8 -60.88 4.35 24.46
CA ARG A 8 -60.55 5.57 23.71
C ARG A 8 -61.51 6.75 24.00
N PRO A 9 -61.07 8.02 23.84
CA PRO A 9 -61.18 8.68 22.52
C PRO A 9 -59.87 9.40 22.12
N ALA A 10 -59.39 9.41 20.87
CA ALA A 10 -60.02 9.66 19.57
C ALA A 10 -60.21 11.16 19.25
N ARG A 11 -59.21 11.75 18.58
CA ARG A 11 -59.39 12.89 17.66
C ARG A 11 -58.93 12.47 16.26
N ARG A 12 -59.67 12.89 15.24
CA ARG A 12 -59.40 12.61 13.82
C ARG A 12 -58.92 13.87 13.12
N GLY A 13 -57.73 13.79 12.51
CA GLY A 13 -57.44 14.30 11.16
C GLY A 13 -57.43 15.81 10.97
N PRO A 14 -57.58 16.29 9.70
CA PRO A 14 -57.74 15.50 8.47
C PRO A 14 -56.85 15.98 7.28
N VAL A 15 -57.22 15.56 6.06
CA VAL A 15 -56.87 16.14 4.73
C VAL A 15 -55.53 15.74 4.10
N LEU A 16 -55.62 14.85 3.09
CA LEU A 16 -54.73 14.84 1.93
C LEU A 16 -54.86 16.17 1.18
N ALA A 17 -53.75 16.90 1.00
CA ALA A 17 -53.68 18.02 0.07
C ALA A 17 -52.95 17.58 -1.22
N ALA A 18 -53.63 16.80 -2.06
CA ALA A 18 -53.12 16.49 -3.40
C ALA A 18 -53.35 17.72 -4.32
N LEU A 19 -52.28 18.46 -4.62
CA LEU A 19 -52.29 19.50 -5.65
C LEU A 19 -51.25 19.14 -6.72
N ALA A 20 -51.75 18.80 -7.91
CA ALA A 20 -50.92 18.60 -9.08
C ALA A 20 -50.46 19.96 -9.62
N SER A 21 -49.15 20.11 -9.79
CA SER A 21 -48.52 21.22 -10.52
C SER A 21 -47.39 20.66 -11.38
N THR A 22 -47.78 19.95 -12.45
CA THR A 22 -46.88 19.57 -13.54
C THR A 22 -46.43 20.82 -14.27
N VAL A 23 -45.36 21.45 -13.78
CA VAL A 23 -44.65 22.51 -14.50
C VAL A 23 -43.98 21.87 -15.71
N LEU A 24 -44.67 21.95 -16.85
CA LEU A 24 -44.14 21.56 -18.15
C LEU A 24 -43.04 22.56 -18.55
N LEU A 25 -41.82 22.30 -18.08
CA LEU A 25 -40.67 23.14 -18.40
C LEU A 25 -40.31 22.97 -19.88
N VAL A 26 -40.83 23.87 -20.71
CA VAL A 26 -40.54 23.92 -22.15
C VAL A 26 -39.04 24.11 -22.34
N THR A 27 -38.37 23.06 -22.80
CA THR A 27 -36.96 23.10 -23.12
C THR A 27 -36.75 23.95 -24.37
N LEU A 28 -36.36 25.21 -24.18
CA LEU A 28 -35.77 26.02 -25.25
C LEU A 28 -34.41 25.40 -25.63
N THR A 29 -34.42 24.45 -26.56
CA THR A 29 -33.22 23.93 -27.21
C THR A 29 -32.66 24.99 -28.14
N ALA A 30 -31.92 25.95 -27.58
CA ALA A 30 -31.08 26.82 -28.39
C ALA A 30 -30.07 25.96 -29.16
N PRO A 31 -29.92 26.13 -30.49
CA PRO A 31 -28.89 25.42 -31.22
C PRO A 31 -27.52 25.88 -30.71
N ALA A 32 -26.75 24.97 -30.14
CA ALA A 32 -25.37 25.25 -29.78
C ALA A 32 -24.58 25.65 -31.05
N PRO A 33 -23.71 26.67 -30.98
CA PRO A 33 -22.82 26.96 -32.11
C PRO A 33 -21.94 25.74 -32.39
N PRO A 34 -21.52 25.51 -33.64
CA PRO A 34 -20.58 24.43 -33.96
C PRO A 34 -19.30 24.66 -33.16
N ALA A 35 -18.99 23.71 -32.26
CA ALA A 35 -17.75 23.71 -31.52
C ALA A 35 -16.60 23.41 -32.47
N HIS A 36 -15.99 24.47 -33.03
CA HIS A 36 -14.77 24.35 -33.80
C HIS A 36 -13.67 23.82 -32.89
N ALA A 37 -13.26 22.57 -33.12
CA ALA A 37 -12.11 21.98 -32.45
C ALA A 37 -10.86 22.77 -32.86
N ASP A 38 -10.24 23.45 -31.91
CA ASP A 38 -9.01 24.21 -32.14
C ASP A 38 -7.91 23.24 -32.58
N SER A 39 -7.65 23.23 -33.89
CA SER A 39 -6.78 22.26 -34.56
C SER A 39 -5.33 22.73 -34.52
N GLY A 40 -4.88 23.15 -33.35
CA GLY A 40 -3.46 23.34 -33.05
C GLY A 40 -2.69 22.03 -33.25
N PRO A 41 -1.37 22.09 -33.54
CA PRO A 41 -0.59 20.92 -33.93
C PRO A 41 -0.27 20.00 -32.74
N GLY A 42 -1.28 19.32 -32.22
CA GLY A 42 -1.10 18.08 -31.48
C GLY A 42 -0.49 17.06 -32.42
N ALA A 43 0.82 16.82 -32.30
CA ALA A 43 1.48 15.72 -33.00
C ALA A 43 0.72 14.41 -32.70
N PRO A 44 0.52 13.53 -33.69
CA PRO A 44 -0.16 12.26 -33.45
C PRO A 44 0.60 11.51 -32.34
N ALA A 45 -0.11 11.14 -31.27
CA ALA A 45 0.45 10.23 -30.27
C ALA A 45 0.82 8.94 -31.00
N ASP A 46 2.10 8.58 -30.97
CA ASP A 46 2.65 7.55 -31.85
C ASP A 46 2.04 6.18 -31.49
N THR A 47 1.08 5.72 -32.29
CA THR A 47 0.38 4.45 -32.07
C THR A 47 1.17 3.26 -32.59
N THR A 48 2.47 3.41 -32.86
CA THR A 48 3.36 2.28 -33.09
C THR A 48 3.38 1.39 -31.84
N PRO A 49 3.16 0.07 -31.98
CA PRO A 49 3.32 -0.85 -30.86
C PRO A 49 4.75 -0.74 -30.30
N PRO A 50 4.95 -0.79 -28.96
CA PRO A 50 6.28 -0.74 -28.39
C PRO A 50 7.15 -1.84 -29.03
N MET A 51 8.30 -1.42 -29.58
CA MET A 51 9.14 -2.30 -30.40
C MET A 51 9.48 -3.58 -29.63
N LYS A 52 9.16 -4.73 -30.22
CA LYS A 52 9.42 -6.04 -29.61
C LYS A 52 10.92 -6.30 -29.65
N ILE A 53 11.59 -6.06 -28.52
CA ILE A 53 13.01 -6.33 -28.35
C ILE A 53 13.23 -7.85 -28.40
N ASP A 54 13.71 -8.35 -29.54
CA ASP A 54 14.20 -9.72 -29.65
C ASP A 54 15.60 -9.79 -29.03
N ALA A 55 15.74 -10.56 -27.94
CA ALA A 55 17.00 -10.72 -27.23
C ALA A 55 18.12 -11.44 -28.02
N LYS A 56 17.86 -11.82 -29.29
CA LYS A 56 18.85 -12.37 -30.23
C LYS A 56 19.10 -11.48 -31.45
N ASP A 57 18.53 -10.28 -31.51
CA ASP A 57 18.79 -9.34 -32.61
C ASP A 57 20.27 -8.91 -32.61
N SER A 58 20.92 -9.05 -33.76
CA SER A 58 22.30 -8.62 -33.98
C SER A 58 22.50 -7.09 -33.92
N ASP A 59 21.43 -6.31 -34.04
CA ASP A 59 21.45 -4.85 -33.95
C ASP A 59 21.19 -4.33 -32.52
N LEU A 60 21.05 -5.22 -31.52
CA LEU A 60 21.10 -4.87 -30.09
C LEU A 60 22.52 -4.49 -29.63
N ARG A 61 23.04 -3.41 -30.22
CA ARG A 61 24.25 -2.75 -29.77
C ARG A 61 23.95 -1.91 -28.54
N MET A 62 24.68 -2.15 -27.46
CA MET A 62 24.80 -1.17 -26.38
C MET A 62 25.32 0.13 -27.00
N PRO A 63 24.73 1.31 -26.70
CA PRO A 63 25.16 2.57 -27.32
C PRO A 63 26.65 2.80 -27.07
N GLU A 64 27.39 3.19 -28.10
CA GLU A 64 28.86 3.12 -28.07
C GLU A 64 29.45 3.95 -26.91
N GLY A 65 30.24 3.29 -26.07
CA GLY A 65 30.78 3.87 -24.82
C GLY A 65 29.99 3.52 -23.55
N ALA A 66 28.80 2.90 -23.65
CA ALA A 66 28.01 2.43 -22.50
C ALA A 66 28.68 1.24 -21.79
N LYS A 67 29.63 1.55 -20.90
CA LYS A 67 30.21 0.56 -19.98
C LYS A 67 29.13 0.11 -18.99
N LEU A 68 28.90 -1.20 -18.92
CA LEU A 68 28.15 -1.80 -17.81
C LEU A 68 28.78 -1.37 -16.49
N ALA A 69 27.95 -0.97 -15.52
CA ALA A 69 28.43 -0.76 -14.16
C ALA A 69 29.05 -2.07 -13.64
N PRO A 70 30.17 -2.02 -12.89
CA PRO A 70 30.83 -3.23 -12.42
C PRO A 70 29.86 -4.08 -11.59
N GLY A 71 29.80 -5.38 -11.89
CA GLY A 71 28.89 -6.31 -11.25
C GLY A 71 29.14 -6.36 -9.75
N ARG A 72 28.21 -5.78 -8.97
CA ARG A 72 28.26 -5.84 -7.50
C ARG A 72 27.73 -7.20 -7.04
N VAL A 73 28.63 -8.07 -6.59
CA VAL A 73 28.26 -9.24 -5.79
C VAL A 73 27.55 -8.73 -4.53
N LEU A 74 26.39 -9.29 -4.20
CA LEU A 74 25.65 -8.95 -2.99
C LEU A 74 25.92 -10.02 -1.93
N ASP A 75 26.97 -9.81 -1.15
CA ASP A 75 27.32 -10.73 -0.06
C ASP A 75 26.25 -10.62 1.03
N ILE A 76 25.55 -11.74 1.28
CA ILE A 76 24.68 -11.89 2.44
C ILE A 76 25.60 -12.09 3.65
N LYS A 77 25.74 -11.06 4.48
CA LYS A 77 26.62 -11.07 5.66
C LYS A 77 26.00 -11.85 6.82
N SER A 78 24.68 -11.73 6.99
CA SER A 78 23.93 -12.55 7.94
C SER A 78 22.44 -12.62 7.60
N VAL A 79 21.81 -13.70 8.05
CA VAL A 79 20.37 -13.80 8.27
C VAL A 79 20.19 -14.18 9.73
N VAL A 80 19.40 -13.41 10.47
CA VAL A 80 19.09 -13.67 11.88
C VAL A 80 17.58 -13.68 12.01
N GLU A 81 17.01 -14.78 12.46
CA GLU A 81 15.64 -14.85 12.95
C GLU A 81 15.72 -14.82 14.48
N THR A 82 14.80 -14.08 15.12
CA THR A 82 14.66 -14.10 16.59
C THR A 82 14.14 -15.47 17.03
N ASP A 83 14.44 -15.94 18.25
CA ASP A 83 14.02 -17.27 18.73
C ASP A 83 12.48 -17.48 18.68
N ASP A 84 11.69 -16.41 18.87
CA ASP A 84 10.23 -16.40 18.73
C ASP A 84 9.75 -16.40 17.26
N GLY A 85 10.66 -16.31 16.28
CA GLY A 85 10.43 -16.15 14.84
C GLY A 85 9.94 -14.76 14.41
N ASP A 86 9.47 -13.95 15.36
CA ASP A 86 8.70 -12.71 15.19
C ASP A 86 9.40 -11.58 14.39
N GLU A 87 10.73 -11.61 14.29
CA GLU A 87 11.54 -10.73 13.43
C GLU A 87 12.61 -11.53 12.69
N ARG A 88 12.77 -11.23 11.39
CA ARG A 88 13.88 -11.68 10.53
C ARG A 88 14.69 -10.50 10.02
N ARG A 89 15.97 -10.41 10.40
CA ARG A 89 16.96 -9.45 9.87
C ARG A 89 17.79 -10.12 8.76
N GLU A 90 17.94 -9.43 7.64
CA GLU A 90 18.85 -9.78 6.54
C GLU A 90 19.85 -8.63 6.34
N ASP A 91 21.14 -8.91 6.55
CA ASP A 91 22.22 -7.93 6.44
C ASP A 91 23.11 -8.27 5.23
N THR A 92 23.40 -7.28 4.40
CA THR A 92 24.19 -7.45 3.17
C THR A 92 25.24 -6.36 3.05
N ASN A 93 26.20 -6.53 2.14
CA ASN A 93 27.20 -5.49 1.85
C ASN A 93 26.63 -4.14 1.35
N ALA A 94 25.36 -4.06 0.94
CA ALA A 94 24.74 -2.84 0.38
C ALA A 94 23.47 -2.34 1.10
N LYS A 95 22.78 -3.19 1.87
CA LYS A 95 21.53 -2.86 2.58
C LYS A 95 21.33 -3.68 3.86
N VAL A 96 20.59 -3.12 4.80
CA VAL A 96 19.96 -3.87 5.90
C VAL A 96 18.46 -3.97 5.61
N LYS A 97 17.85 -5.13 5.89
CA LYS A 97 16.39 -5.33 5.87
C LYS A 97 15.94 -6.01 7.16
N PHE A 98 14.88 -5.50 7.76
CA PHE A 98 14.10 -6.14 8.81
C PHE A 98 12.76 -6.58 8.20
N ALA A 99 12.28 -7.76 8.57
CA ALA A 99 10.95 -8.27 8.24
C ALA A 99 10.25 -8.64 9.54
N LEU A 100 9.23 -7.86 9.89
CA LEU A 100 8.51 -7.91 11.17
C LEU A 100 7.14 -8.58 10.96
N GLN A 101 6.80 -9.58 11.77
CA GLN A 101 5.51 -10.26 11.65
C GLN A 101 4.34 -9.35 12.12
N ALA A 102 3.21 -9.41 11.42
CA ALA A 102 2.12 -8.46 11.60
C ALA A 102 1.42 -8.58 12.97
N GLU A 103 1.40 -9.76 13.57
CA GLU A 103 0.82 -10.04 14.90
C GLU A 103 1.59 -9.37 16.04
N VAL A 104 2.90 -9.15 15.83
CA VAL A 104 3.81 -8.48 16.78
C VAL A 104 3.58 -6.97 16.76
N LEU A 105 3.32 -6.45 15.56
CA LEU A 105 3.13 -5.03 15.32
C LEU A 105 1.68 -4.58 15.56
N PHE A 106 0.68 -5.40 15.23
CA PHE A 106 -0.71 -4.98 15.12
C PHE A 106 -1.71 -6.01 15.67
N GLY A 107 -2.89 -5.54 16.05
CA GLY A 107 -4.05 -6.42 16.23
C GLY A 107 -4.53 -7.06 14.92
N LYS A 108 -5.31 -8.15 15.04
CA LYS A 108 -5.97 -8.81 13.91
C LYS A 108 -6.74 -7.80 13.05
N ASP A 109 -6.51 -7.86 11.74
CA ASP A 109 -7.12 -6.97 10.73
C ASP A 109 -6.97 -5.46 11.03
N SER A 110 -5.90 -5.09 11.74
CA SER A 110 -5.62 -3.71 12.13
C SER A 110 -4.28 -3.21 11.59
N ALA A 111 -4.18 -1.88 11.48
CA ALA A 111 -2.93 -1.13 11.31
C ALA A 111 -2.55 -0.30 12.55
N LYS A 112 -3.30 -0.42 13.66
CA LYS A 112 -2.95 0.24 14.93
C LYS A 112 -1.82 -0.52 15.61
N LEU A 113 -0.70 0.18 15.87
CA LEU A 113 0.47 -0.39 16.55
C LEU A 113 0.15 -0.84 17.98
N GLY A 114 0.66 -2.02 18.34
CA GLY A 114 0.65 -2.56 19.70
C GLY A 114 1.69 -1.91 20.62
N GLY A 115 1.66 -2.24 21.91
CA GLY A 115 2.60 -1.70 22.91
C GLY A 115 4.05 -2.09 22.63
N ALA A 116 4.30 -3.39 22.41
CA ALA A 116 5.64 -3.92 22.12
C ALA A 116 6.20 -3.45 20.76
N ALA A 117 5.32 -3.13 19.81
CA ALA A 117 5.68 -2.72 18.45
C ALA A 117 6.58 -1.48 18.43
N ARG A 118 6.33 -0.50 19.32
CA ARG A 118 7.13 0.73 19.40
C ARG A 118 8.58 0.45 19.78
N SER A 119 8.86 -0.46 20.72
CA SER A 119 10.23 -0.80 21.11
C SER A 119 11.03 -1.37 19.95
N ARG A 120 10.45 -2.31 19.18
CA ARG A 120 11.07 -2.88 17.97
C ARG A 120 11.30 -1.83 16.89
N ILE A 121 10.33 -0.94 16.67
CA ILE A 121 10.46 0.14 15.67
C ILE A 121 11.58 1.11 16.08
N LYS A 122 11.74 1.41 17.37
CA LYS A 122 12.83 2.23 17.91
C LYS A 122 14.19 1.54 17.81
N GLU A 123 14.28 0.24 18.07
CA GLU A 123 15.50 -0.57 17.85
C GLU A 123 15.98 -0.47 16.39
N ILE A 124 15.03 -0.45 15.44
CA ILE A 124 15.29 -0.26 14.00
C ILE A 124 15.65 1.20 13.67
N ALA A 125 14.96 2.19 14.25
CA ALA A 125 15.31 3.60 14.09
C ALA A 125 16.77 3.86 14.47
N SER A 126 17.22 3.37 15.62
CA SER A 126 18.62 3.49 16.02
C SER A 126 19.60 2.70 15.14
N GLU A 127 19.16 1.71 14.35
CA GLU A 127 20.00 1.13 13.27
C GLU A 127 20.04 2.05 12.03
N VAL A 128 18.93 2.69 11.64
CA VAL A 128 18.91 3.70 10.57
C VAL A 128 19.88 4.84 10.88
N GLU A 129 19.89 5.33 12.14
CA GLU A 129 20.86 6.32 12.63
C GLU A 129 22.32 5.81 12.56
N ARG A 130 22.59 4.58 13.03
CA ARG A 130 23.93 3.97 12.97
C ARG A 130 24.47 3.80 11.55
N GLN A 131 23.60 3.65 10.55
CA GLN A 131 23.98 3.58 9.13
C GLN A 131 23.99 4.95 8.44
N ASP A 132 23.68 6.06 9.14
CA ASP A 132 23.41 7.40 8.59
C ASP A 132 22.42 7.41 7.41
N ALA A 133 21.45 6.50 7.43
CA ALA A 133 20.69 6.13 6.24
C ALA A 133 19.59 7.15 5.91
N LYS A 134 19.90 8.10 5.01
CA LYS A 134 18.99 9.18 4.55
C LYS A 134 17.77 8.71 3.74
N SER A 135 17.59 7.41 3.52
CA SER A 135 16.39 6.86 2.89
C SER A 135 16.02 5.49 3.45
N VAL A 136 14.72 5.32 3.74
CA VAL A 136 14.14 4.12 4.35
C VAL A 136 12.92 3.66 3.54
N ARG A 137 12.87 2.37 3.19
CA ARG A 137 11.71 1.73 2.57
C ARG A 137 10.87 1.05 3.62
N VAL A 138 9.55 1.22 3.57
CA VAL A 138 8.59 0.55 4.47
C VAL A 138 7.49 -0.08 3.63
N PHE A 139 7.54 -1.40 3.47
CA PHE A 139 6.66 -2.18 2.58
C PHE A 139 5.82 -3.18 3.37
N GLY A 140 4.50 -3.07 3.29
CA GLY A 140 3.57 -3.99 3.94
C GLY A 140 3.10 -5.12 3.02
N PHE A 141 2.81 -6.28 3.62
CA PHE A 141 2.33 -7.49 2.96
C PHE A 141 1.19 -8.16 3.77
N THR A 142 0.46 -9.07 3.13
CA THR A 142 -0.52 -9.98 3.74
C THR A 142 -0.29 -11.41 3.27
N ASP A 143 -1.03 -12.34 3.86
CA ASP A 143 -1.40 -13.61 3.24
C ASP A 143 -2.48 -13.40 2.15
N ASP A 144 -2.92 -14.49 1.54
CA ASP A 144 -3.98 -14.58 0.52
C ASP A 144 -5.41 -14.69 1.09
N LEU A 145 -5.57 -14.48 2.41
CA LEU A 145 -6.86 -14.60 3.07
C LEU A 145 -7.69 -13.31 2.95
N GLY A 146 -8.72 -13.34 2.10
CA GLY A 146 -9.72 -12.29 1.99
C GLY A 146 -9.92 -11.83 0.55
N SER A 147 -9.68 -10.55 0.28
CA SER A 147 -9.65 -10.01 -1.08
C SER A 147 -8.39 -9.18 -1.29
N ALA A 148 -7.75 -9.34 -2.45
CA ALA A 148 -6.53 -8.61 -2.80
C ALA A 148 -6.67 -7.08 -2.65
N GLY A 149 -7.85 -6.53 -2.94
CA GLY A 149 -8.15 -5.10 -2.73
C GLY A 149 -8.07 -4.67 -1.26
N HIS A 150 -8.63 -5.47 -0.34
CA HIS A 150 -8.48 -5.24 1.11
C HIS A 150 -7.03 -5.42 1.55
N GLY A 151 -6.35 -6.48 1.07
CA GLY A 151 -4.95 -6.75 1.37
C GLY A 151 -4.02 -5.59 0.98
N ILE A 152 -4.20 -5.00 -0.21
CA ILE A 152 -3.46 -3.81 -0.68
C ILE A 152 -3.71 -2.59 0.22
N VAL A 153 -4.96 -2.35 0.66
CA VAL A 153 -5.28 -1.22 1.55
C VAL A 153 -4.70 -1.45 2.96
N LEU A 154 -4.95 -2.60 3.57
CA LEU A 154 -4.48 -2.96 4.91
C LEU A 154 -2.94 -2.96 4.99
N SER A 155 -2.27 -3.57 4.02
CA SER A 155 -0.80 -3.60 3.96
C SER A 155 -0.21 -2.18 3.81
N LYS A 156 -0.82 -1.31 3.00
CA LYS A 156 -0.40 0.09 2.88
C LYS A 156 -0.63 0.86 4.17
N GLN A 157 -1.76 0.66 4.85
CA GLN A 157 -2.04 1.30 6.15
C GLN A 157 -1.00 0.87 7.21
N ARG A 158 -0.69 -0.43 7.30
CA ARG A 158 0.35 -0.98 8.19
C ARG A 158 1.73 -0.38 7.91
N ALA A 159 2.11 -0.25 6.64
CA ALA A 159 3.35 0.38 6.24
C ALA A 159 3.43 1.87 6.63
N ASN A 160 2.32 2.62 6.49
CA ASN A 160 2.26 4.02 6.95
C ASN A 160 2.36 4.11 8.49
N ALA A 161 1.71 3.23 9.24
CA ALA A 161 1.79 3.22 10.70
C ALA A 161 3.21 2.96 11.22
N VAL A 162 3.95 2.02 10.61
CA VAL A 162 5.37 1.78 10.92
C VAL A 162 6.24 2.98 10.52
N GLN A 163 6.00 3.59 9.35
CA GLN A 163 6.75 4.78 8.93
C GLN A 163 6.52 5.98 9.86
N GLN A 164 5.28 6.18 10.34
CA GLN A 164 4.96 7.25 11.28
C GLN A 164 5.70 7.07 12.61
N ALA A 165 5.73 5.86 13.16
CA ALA A 165 6.49 5.57 14.36
C ALA A 165 8.03 5.65 14.15
N LEU A 166 8.53 5.29 12.96
CA LEU A 166 9.94 5.54 12.60
C LEU A 166 10.25 7.06 12.55
N ALA A 167 9.31 7.88 12.10
CA ALA A 167 9.45 9.34 12.04
C ALA A 167 9.21 10.05 13.39
N GLU A 168 8.75 9.35 14.44
CA GLU A 168 8.77 9.85 15.82
C GLU A 168 10.22 9.86 16.39
N ASP A 169 11.11 9.00 15.87
CA ASP A 169 12.46 8.74 16.37
C ASP A 169 13.60 9.10 15.41
N LEU A 170 13.31 9.59 14.19
CA LEU A 170 14.32 9.86 13.15
C LEU A 170 14.33 11.32 12.66
N ASP A 171 15.47 11.73 12.10
CA ASP A 171 15.68 13.06 11.53
C ASP A 171 14.68 13.34 10.36
N PRO A 172 14.02 14.52 10.32
CA PRO A 172 13.06 14.87 9.26
C PRO A 172 13.58 14.87 7.82
N SER A 173 14.90 14.80 7.59
CA SER A 173 15.51 14.65 6.26
C SER A 173 15.53 13.20 5.74
N VAL A 174 15.11 12.21 6.53
CA VAL A 174 15.00 10.82 6.08
C VAL A 174 13.86 10.67 5.06
N ASN A 175 14.21 10.19 3.86
CA ASN A 175 13.27 10.05 2.74
C ASN A 175 12.62 8.65 2.74
N TYR A 176 11.30 8.60 2.98
CA TYR A 176 10.56 7.35 3.09
C TYR A 176 9.91 6.89 1.78
N GLU A 177 10.13 5.64 1.37
CA GLU A 177 9.39 4.98 0.30
C GLU A 177 8.36 3.99 0.89
N ILE A 178 7.07 4.33 0.83
CA ILE A 178 5.99 3.57 1.49
C ILE A 178 5.10 2.86 0.47
N ARG A 179 4.94 1.53 0.58
CA ARG A 179 4.07 0.72 -0.30
C ARG A 179 3.30 -0.35 0.48
N GLY A 180 2.16 -0.76 -0.06
CA GLY A 180 1.44 -1.98 0.36
C GLY A 180 1.28 -2.88 -0.84
N TYR A 181 1.68 -4.15 -0.70
CA TYR A 181 1.67 -5.15 -1.77
C TYR A 181 0.58 -6.21 -1.60
N GLY A 182 -0.11 -6.23 -0.45
CA GLY A 182 -1.06 -7.30 -0.12
C GLY A 182 -0.39 -8.67 -0.17
N GLU A 183 -1.08 -9.63 -0.80
CA GLU A 183 -0.64 -11.01 -1.03
C GLU A 183 0.53 -11.17 -2.02
N GLN A 184 0.95 -10.10 -2.71
CA GLN A 184 2.05 -10.17 -3.69
C GLN A 184 3.40 -10.40 -3.02
N TYR A 185 4.31 -11.10 -3.71
CA TYR A 185 5.65 -11.44 -3.22
C TYR A 185 5.62 -12.21 -1.87
N PRO A 186 4.92 -13.37 -1.81
CA PRO A 186 5.00 -14.27 -0.67
C PRO A 186 6.43 -14.81 -0.51
N ILE A 187 6.86 -14.99 0.74
CA ILE A 187 8.15 -15.56 1.13
C ILE A 187 8.03 -16.98 1.70
N ALA A 188 6.79 -17.46 1.90
CA ALA A 188 6.46 -18.80 2.35
C ALA A 188 5.14 -19.29 1.72
N ASP A 189 4.84 -20.58 1.89
CA ASP A 189 3.63 -21.22 1.34
C ASP A 189 2.35 -20.84 2.11
N ASN A 190 1.42 -20.17 1.43
CA ASN A 190 0.11 -19.80 1.98
C ASN A 190 -0.80 -20.98 2.31
N ALA A 191 -0.53 -22.21 1.87
CA ALA A 191 -1.33 -23.37 2.27
C ALA A 191 -1.23 -23.65 3.79
N THR A 192 -0.09 -23.32 4.39
CA THR A 192 0.22 -23.52 5.83
C THR A 192 -0.01 -22.24 6.63
N GLU A 193 -0.43 -22.34 7.90
CA GLU A 193 -0.62 -21.15 8.75
C GLU A 193 0.73 -20.53 9.14
N GLU A 194 1.76 -21.36 9.29
CA GLU A 194 3.15 -20.97 9.53
C GLU A 194 3.74 -20.21 8.34
N GLY A 195 3.32 -20.54 7.11
CA GLY A 195 3.64 -19.76 5.92
C GLY A 195 2.85 -18.46 5.82
N ARG A 196 1.54 -18.48 6.10
CA ARG A 196 0.71 -17.27 6.15
C ARG A 196 1.21 -16.26 7.21
N LYS A 197 1.57 -16.70 8.44
CA LYS A 197 2.17 -15.84 9.49
C LYS A 197 3.45 -15.16 8.99
N ARG A 198 4.30 -15.86 8.24
CA ARG A 198 5.51 -15.28 7.62
C ARG A 198 5.18 -14.31 6.47
N ASN A 199 4.13 -14.54 5.69
CA ASN A 199 3.71 -13.65 4.61
C ASN A 199 3.07 -12.35 5.13
N ARG A 200 2.29 -12.43 6.21
CA ARG A 200 1.73 -11.29 6.97
C ARG A 200 2.84 -10.50 7.69
N ARG A 201 3.55 -9.64 6.96
CA ARG A 201 4.73 -8.90 7.48
C ARG A 201 4.77 -7.43 7.06
N VAL A 202 5.62 -6.65 7.73
CA VAL A 202 6.13 -5.36 7.23
C VAL A 202 7.64 -5.45 7.09
N GLU A 203 8.15 -5.15 5.90
CA GLU A 203 9.59 -5.03 5.64
C GLU A 203 10.04 -3.57 5.77
N VAL A 204 11.07 -3.33 6.59
CA VAL A 204 11.79 -2.05 6.68
C VAL A 204 13.19 -2.27 6.11
N SER A 205 13.63 -1.46 5.15
CA SER A 205 15.00 -1.59 4.60
C SER A 205 15.64 -0.27 4.20
N PHE A 206 16.96 -0.21 4.32
CA PHE A 206 17.74 1.00 4.11
C PHE A 206 19.17 0.66 3.65
N PRO A 207 19.89 1.62 3.02
CA PRO A 207 21.30 1.43 2.67
C PRO A 207 22.14 1.05 3.88
N ARG A 208 23.13 0.17 3.67
CA ARG A 208 24.18 -0.07 4.65
C ARG A 208 25.34 0.90 4.36
N THR A 209 25.87 1.53 5.40
CA THR A 209 27.15 2.27 5.31
C THR A 209 28.31 1.30 5.57
N GLY A 210 29.40 1.48 4.80
CA GLY A 210 30.47 0.49 4.61
C GLY A 210 31.31 0.21 5.84
#